data_AF-A0A9E0MN61-F1
#
_entry.id   AF-A0A9E0MN61-F1
#
_cell.length_a   1.000
_cell.length_b   1.000
_cell.length_c   1.000
_cell.angle_alpha   90.00
_cell.angle_beta   90.00
_cell.angle_gamma   90.00
#
_symmetry.space_group_name_H-M   'P 1'
#
loop_
_entity.id
_entity.type
_entity.pdbx_description
1 polymer ?
#
loop_
_entity_poly.entity_id
_entity_poly.type
_entity_poly.pdbx_seq_one_letter_code
_entity_poly.pdbx_strand_id
1 'polypeptide(L)'
;MSTPADPRVARLHELLAAITERRFAASLGEVEAALGRWRAGTADTLATHQAVVAHAERADGIMRQTLGLAETPTELIATAAELGLVDADERAALHAAPLPPLVEAPTAAVSPLRPSKRAVAESLLAKGPILVHLDARKPGVAVPLRFASDAKLVLRFGYHLSPPISDLVIDDVGIAGTLVFAGVPFGCVLPWTAIFALIQDGESRGMVWPEDAPADVAVADRADHDDGDTDPEPEPPPPRSKRPSHLRLVD
;
A
#
# COMPACT_ATOMS: atom_id res chain seq x y z
N MET A 1 -4.64 31.77 -17.51
CA MET A 1 -5.70 32.35 -16.65
C MET A 1 -6.39 31.18 -15.97
N SER A 2 -6.09 30.93 -14.69
CA SER A 2 -6.69 29.81 -13.95
C SER A 2 -8.17 30.09 -13.73
N THR A 3 -9.02 29.15 -14.14
CA THR A 3 -10.46 29.15 -13.83
C THR A 3 -10.62 29.15 -12.30
N PRO A 4 -11.48 30.00 -11.72
CA PRO A 4 -11.76 29.93 -10.29
C PRO A 4 -12.32 28.55 -9.93
N ALA A 5 -11.83 27.96 -8.84
CA ALA A 5 -12.29 26.67 -8.35
C ALA A 5 -13.82 26.72 -8.09
N ASP A 6 -14.56 25.73 -8.59
CA ASP A 6 -16.01 25.65 -8.41
C ASP A 6 -16.32 25.50 -6.91
N PRO A 7 -17.05 26.44 -6.27
CA PRO A 7 -17.34 26.41 -4.84
C PRO A 7 -18.13 25.16 -4.43
N ARG A 8 -18.81 24.49 -5.36
CA ARG A 8 -19.52 23.24 -5.11
C ARG A 8 -18.56 22.08 -4.79
N VAL A 9 -17.36 22.07 -5.36
CA VAL A 9 -16.35 21.03 -5.08
C VAL A 9 -15.86 21.14 -3.63
N ALA A 10 -15.52 22.35 -3.19
CA ALA A 10 -15.14 22.60 -1.80
C ALA A 10 -16.26 22.17 -0.84
N ARG A 11 -17.52 22.52 -1.18
CA ARG A 11 -18.67 22.15 -0.37
C ARG A 11 -18.86 20.65 -0.25
N LEU A 12 -18.68 19.92 -1.34
CA LEU A 12 -18.77 18.47 -1.33
C LEU A 12 -17.63 17.81 -0.53
N HIS A 13 -16.40 18.34 -0.56
CA HIS A 13 -15.33 17.88 0.33
C HIS A 13 -15.67 18.12 1.80
N GLU A 14 -16.27 19.25 2.16
CA GLU A 14 -16.77 19.50 3.51
C GLU A 14 -17.85 18.49 3.92
N LEU A 15 -18.78 18.16 3.03
CA LEU A 15 -19.82 17.16 3.29
C LEU A 15 -19.22 15.76 3.51
N LEU A 16 -18.24 15.37 2.68
CA LEU A 16 -17.53 14.09 2.84
C LEU A 16 -16.80 14.01 4.19
N ALA A 17 -16.12 15.09 4.58
CA ALA A 17 -15.46 15.19 5.86
C ALA A 17 -16.47 15.12 7.02
N ALA A 18 -17.57 15.84 6.95
CA ALA A 18 -18.62 15.85 7.97
C ALA A 18 -19.29 14.48 8.13
N ILE A 19 -19.55 13.76 7.04
CA ILE A 19 -20.10 12.40 7.06
C ILE A 19 -19.11 11.43 7.71
N THR A 20 -17.84 11.51 7.31
CA THR A 20 -16.77 10.66 7.83
C THR A 20 -16.57 10.88 9.33
N GLU A 21 -16.49 12.14 9.76
CA GLU A 21 -16.38 12.53 11.16
C GLU A 21 -17.56 12.01 11.99
N ARG A 22 -18.81 12.21 11.52
CA ARG A 22 -20.01 11.73 12.22
C ARG A 22 -20.00 10.20 12.40
N ARG A 23 -19.54 9.45 11.40
CA ARG A 23 -19.44 7.99 11.47
C ARG A 23 -18.37 7.52 12.45
N PHE A 24 -17.20 8.17 12.45
CA PHE A 24 -16.16 7.88 13.43
C PHE A 24 -16.59 8.21 14.85
N ALA A 25 -17.21 9.38 15.07
CA ALA A 25 -17.73 9.79 16.36
C ALA A 25 -18.77 8.77 16.90
N ALA A 26 -19.69 8.29 16.06
CA ALA A 26 -20.65 7.26 16.45
C ALA A 26 -19.95 5.93 16.84
N SER A 27 -18.98 5.47 16.02
CA SER A 27 -18.22 4.25 16.30
C SER A 27 -17.40 4.34 17.59
N LEU A 28 -16.81 5.52 17.88
CA LEU A 28 -16.10 5.79 19.12
C LEU A 28 -17.04 5.86 20.33
N GLY A 29 -18.24 6.42 20.17
CA GLY A 29 -19.26 6.45 21.22
C GLY A 29 -19.67 5.05 21.68
N GLU A 30 -19.73 4.07 20.77
CA GLU A 30 -19.97 2.67 21.15
C GLU A 30 -18.85 2.08 22.00
N VAL A 31 -17.59 2.41 21.68
CA VAL A 31 -16.42 1.99 22.46
C VAL A 31 -16.43 2.65 23.83
N GLU A 32 -16.70 3.95 23.89
CA GLU A 32 -16.80 4.69 25.14
C GLU A 32 -17.88 4.09 26.05
N ALA A 33 -19.05 3.77 25.50
CA ALA A 33 -20.12 3.11 26.24
C ALA A 33 -19.72 1.71 26.75
N ALA A 34 -19.00 0.93 25.95
CA ALA A 34 -18.49 -0.39 26.36
C ALA A 34 -17.47 -0.28 27.50
N LEU A 35 -16.51 0.64 27.39
CA LEU A 35 -15.54 0.91 28.44
C LEU A 35 -16.22 1.42 29.72
N GLY A 36 -17.27 2.23 29.59
CA GLY A 36 -18.10 2.67 30.71
C GLY A 36 -18.76 1.49 31.45
N ARG A 37 -19.38 0.55 30.71
CA ARG A 37 -19.99 -0.66 31.30
C ARG A 37 -18.98 -1.55 32.02
N TRP A 38 -17.78 -1.71 31.45
CA TRP A 38 -16.70 -2.45 32.08
C TRP A 38 -16.23 -1.82 33.40
N ARG A 39 -15.98 -0.51 33.40
CA ARG A 39 -15.59 0.23 34.62
C ARG A 39 -16.67 0.15 35.71
N ALA A 40 -17.94 0.12 35.32
CA ALA A 40 -19.07 -0.07 36.23
C ALA A 40 -19.26 -1.53 36.71
N GLY A 41 -18.47 -2.49 36.20
CA GLY A 41 -18.61 -3.91 36.53
C GLY A 41 -19.83 -4.60 35.90
N THR A 42 -20.46 -3.95 34.92
CA THR A 42 -21.67 -4.46 34.22
C THR A 42 -21.37 -5.20 32.92
N ALA A 43 -20.10 -5.23 32.49
CA ALA A 43 -19.61 -6.01 31.37
C ALA A 43 -18.25 -6.62 31.72
N ASP A 44 -17.99 -7.82 31.19
CA ASP A 44 -16.68 -8.47 31.35
C ASP A 44 -15.63 -7.90 30.37
N THR A 45 -14.37 -8.29 30.60
CA THR A 45 -13.24 -7.85 29.79
C THR A 45 -13.32 -8.34 28.34
N LEU A 46 -13.85 -9.55 28.10
CA LEU A 46 -13.91 -10.14 26.77
C LEU A 46 -14.92 -9.39 25.88
N ALA A 47 -16.12 -9.14 26.39
CA ALA A 47 -17.16 -8.36 25.70
C ALA A 47 -16.69 -6.94 25.41
N THR A 48 -15.93 -6.33 26.32
CA THR A 48 -15.36 -5.00 26.14
C THR A 48 -14.25 -4.99 25.07
N HIS A 49 -13.40 -6.01 25.05
CA HIS A 49 -12.38 -6.19 24.02
C HIS A 49 -13.02 -6.37 22.63
N GLN A 50 -14.09 -7.17 22.53
CA GLN A 50 -14.84 -7.35 21.28
C GLN A 50 -15.39 -6.02 20.73
N ALA A 51 -15.84 -5.12 21.61
CA ALA A 51 -16.31 -3.79 21.17
C ALA A 51 -15.18 -2.94 20.56
N VAL A 52 -13.94 -3.06 21.05
CA VAL A 52 -12.76 -2.38 20.47
C VAL A 52 -12.38 -2.99 19.12
N VAL A 53 -12.40 -4.33 19.00
CA VAL A 53 -12.14 -5.01 17.72
C VAL A 53 -13.20 -4.63 16.68
N ALA A 54 -14.49 -4.65 17.07
CA ALA A 54 -15.58 -4.23 16.20
C ALA A 54 -15.44 -2.76 15.75
N HIS A 55 -14.90 -1.88 16.60
CA HIS A 55 -14.59 -0.51 16.19
C HIS A 55 -13.51 -0.45 15.10
N ALA A 56 -12.44 -1.26 15.20
CA ALA A 56 -11.41 -1.33 14.17
C ALA A 56 -11.99 -1.79 12.82
N GLU A 57 -12.82 -2.84 12.82
CA GLU A 57 -13.49 -3.31 11.60
C GLU A 57 -14.44 -2.26 11.00
N ARG A 58 -15.19 -1.56 11.86
CA ARG A 58 -16.05 -0.43 11.42
C ARG A 58 -15.22 0.73 10.88
N ALA A 59 -14.09 1.05 11.49
CA ALA A 59 -13.19 2.11 11.02
C ALA A 59 -12.68 1.82 9.61
N ASP A 60 -12.26 0.57 9.34
CA ASP A 60 -11.86 0.13 8.00
C ASP A 60 -13.04 0.20 7.00
N GLY A 61 -14.25 -0.18 7.45
CA GLY A 61 -15.48 -0.03 6.68
C GLY A 61 -15.78 1.42 6.33
N ILE A 62 -15.69 2.34 7.29
CA ILE A 62 -15.90 3.78 7.11
C ILE A 62 -14.91 4.32 6.08
N MET A 63 -13.62 3.99 6.18
CA MET A 63 -12.61 4.46 5.22
C MET A 63 -12.88 3.98 3.80
N ARG A 64 -13.22 2.70 3.61
CA ARG A 64 -13.58 2.17 2.28
C ARG A 64 -14.82 2.88 1.70
N GLN A 65 -15.84 3.11 2.53
CA GLN A 65 -17.05 3.81 2.09
C GLN A 65 -16.80 5.30 1.79
N THR A 66 -15.94 5.98 2.55
CA THR A 66 -15.56 7.37 2.29
C THR A 66 -14.86 7.50 0.93
N LEU A 67 -13.98 6.55 0.57
CA LEU A 67 -13.38 6.50 -0.76
C LEU A 67 -14.44 6.31 -1.85
N GLY A 68 -15.39 5.38 -1.66
CA GLY A 68 -16.49 5.18 -2.60
C GLY A 68 -17.37 6.42 -2.79
N LEU A 69 -17.76 7.10 -1.70
CA LEU A 69 -18.55 8.34 -1.77
C LEU A 69 -17.82 9.49 -2.46
N ALA A 70 -16.49 9.52 -2.42
CA ALA A 70 -15.70 10.51 -3.15
C ALA A 70 -15.78 10.28 -4.68
N GLU A 71 -15.92 9.04 -5.12
CA GLU A 71 -16.08 8.67 -6.53
C GLU A 71 -17.51 8.91 -7.04
N THR A 72 -18.50 8.94 -6.14
CA THR A 72 -19.93 9.12 -6.48
C THR A 72 -20.56 10.38 -5.83
N PRO A 73 -20.29 11.59 -6.36
CA PRO A 73 -20.80 12.85 -5.78
C PRO A 73 -22.33 12.88 -5.57
N THR A 74 -23.11 12.20 -6.41
CA THR A 74 -24.57 12.09 -6.28
C THR A 74 -24.99 11.32 -5.03
N GLU A 75 -24.30 10.20 -4.72
CA GLU A 75 -24.59 9.39 -3.53
C GLU A 75 -24.13 10.12 -2.25
N LEU A 76 -23.03 10.88 -2.35
CA LEU A 76 -22.59 11.76 -1.28
C LEU A 76 -23.65 12.80 -0.92
N ILE A 77 -24.21 13.50 -1.92
CA ILE A 77 -25.27 14.50 -1.72
C ILE A 77 -26.52 13.86 -1.12
N ALA A 78 -26.92 12.67 -1.60
CA ALA A 78 -28.06 11.94 -1.06
C ALA A 78 -27.84 11.57 0.42
N THR A 79 -26.67 11.01 0.74
CA THR A 79 -26.28 10.66 2.12
C THR A 79 -26.25 11.89 3.02
N ALA A 80 -25.72 13.02 2.52
CA ALA A 80 -25.67 14.26 3.26
C ALA A 80 -27.09 14.81 3.56
N ALA A 81 -28.03 14.67 2.62
CA ALA A 81 -29.41 15.09 2.80
C ALA A 81 -30.14 14.21 3.83
N GLU A 82 -29.93 12.89 3.80
CA GLU A 82 -30.46 11.97 4.82
C GLU A 82 -29.96 12.30 6.23
N LEU A 83 -28.73 12.81 6.32
CA LEU A 83 -28.10 13.23 7.58
C LEU A 83 -28.45 14.67 7.99
N GLY A 84 -29.23 15.39 7.17
CA GLY A 84 -29.64 16.78 7.40
C GLY A 84 -28.49 17.79 7.28
N LEU A 85 -27.43 17.46 6.55
CA LEU A 85 -26.27 18.33 6.32
C LEU A 85 -26.47 19.32 5.15
N VAL A 86 -27.52 19.10 4.36
CA VAL A 86 -27.91 19.87 3.16
C VAL A 86 -29.43 19.92 3.13
N ASP A 87 -29.99 21.10 2.84
CA ASP A 87 -31.43 21.27 2.63
C ASP A 87 -31.83 21.02 1.16
N ALA A 88 -33.12 21.15 0.86
CA ALA A 88 -33.65 20.86 -0.48
C ALA A 88 -33.15 21.85 -1.56
N ASP A 89 -32.94 23.12 -1.19
CA ASP A 89 -32.50 24.18 -2.10
C ASP A 89 -30.99 24.06 -2.37
N GLU A 90 -30.20 23.79 -1.34
CA GLU A 90 -28.76 23.52 -1.43
C GLU A 90 -28.51 22.23 -2.23
N ARG A 91 -29.32 21.18 -2.01
CA ARG A 91 -29.27 19.95 -2.81
C ARG A 91 -29.54 20.21 -4.29
N ALA A 92 -30.56 21.00 -4.60
CA ALA A 92 -30.86 21.38 -5.98
C ALA A 92 -29.71 22.17 -6.61
N ALA A 93 -29.08 23.09 -5.87
CA ALA A 93 -27.93 23.86 -6.32
C ALA A 93 -26.69 22.99 -6.60
N LEU A 94 -26.44 21.98 -5.76
CA LEU A 94 -25.37 21.01 -5.98
C LEU A 94 -25.61 20.17 -7.25
N HIS A 95 -26.87 19.89 -7.61
CA HIS A 95 -27.22 19.15 -8.84
C HIS A 95 -27.40 20.00 -10.12
N ALA A 96 -27.46 21.34 -10.03
CA ALA A 96 -27.95 22.22 -11.10
C ALA A 96 -27.10 22.29 -12.40
N ALA A 97 -25.90 21.71 -12.41
CA ALA A 97 -25.05 21.51 -13.59
C ALA A 97 -24.15 20.30 -13.33
N PRO A 98 -23.64 19.58 -14.36
CA PRO A 98 -22.73 18.45 -14.14
C PRO A 98 -21.61 18.89 -13.21
N LEU A 99 -21.60 18.33 -12.00
CA LEU A 99 -20.52 18.56 -11.06
C LEU A 99 -19.27 17.95 -11.70
N PRO A 100 -18.13 18.67 -11.78
CA PRO A 100 -16.87 17.99 -11.99
C PRO A 100 -16.71 16.95 -10.87
N PRO A 101 -16.17 15.75 -11.15
CA PRO A 101 -16.02 14.72 -10.14
C PRO A 101 -15.17 15.26 -8.97
N LEU A 102 -15.53 14.86 -7.74
CA LEU A 102 -14.88 15.32 -6.50
C LEU A 102 -13.44 14.84 -6.37
N VAL A 103 -13.20 13.71 -6.99
CA VAL A 103 -11.91 13.33 -7.52
C VAL A 103 -11.81 14.04 -8.86
N GLU A 104 -10.95 15.03 -9.01
CA GLU A 104 -10.50 15.36 -10.36
C GLU A 104 -9.95 14.06 -10.94
N ALA A 105 -10.71 13.37 -11.81
CA ALA A 105 -10.09 12.44 -12.74
C ALA A 105 -8.96 13.27 -13.34
N PRO A 106 -7.69 12.89 -13.15
CA PRO A 106 -6.57 13.77 -13.39
C PRO A 106 -6.75 14.36 -14.78
N THR A 107 -7.16 15.63 -14.82
CA THR A 107 -7.23 16.35 -16.07
C THR A 107 -5.82 16.32 -16.57
N ALA A 108 -5.68 15.77 -17.77
CA ALA A 108 -4.44 15.41 -18.40
C ALA A 108 -3.56 16.66 -18.63
N ALA A 109 -2.97 17.19 -17.57
CA ALA A 109 -1.58 17.54 -17.58
C ALA A 109 -0.84 16.20 -17.49
N VAL A 110 -0.58 15.59 -18.65
CA VAL A 110 0.28 14.42 -18.78
C VAL A 110 1.69 14.84 -18.35
N SER A 111 1.94 14.82 -17.05
CA SER A 111 3.17 14.27 -16.51
C SER A 111 2.87 12.79 -16.28
N PRO A 112 3.72 11.86 -16.73
CA PRO A 112 3.38 10.44 -16.69
C PRO A 112 3.07 10.03 -15.25
N LEU A 113 1.80 9.72 -14.98
CA LEU A 113 1.36 9.19 -13.69
C LEU A 113 2.23 7.96 -13.42
N ARG A 114 3.06 8.03 -12.36
CA ARG A 114 3.92 6.91 -11.96
C ARG A 114 3.02 5.65 -11.93
N PRO A 115 3.37 4.56 -12.63
CA PRO A 115 2.55 3.36 -12.66
C PRO A 115 2.34 2.85 -11.23
N SER A 116 1.19 2.22 -10.98
CA SER A 116 0.90 1.63 -9.66
C SER A 116 1.92 0.53 -9.33
N LYS A 117 2.19 0.32 -8.03
CA LYS A 117 3.09 -0.77 -7.57
C LYS A 117 2.71 -2.12 -8.14
N ARG A 118 1.39 -2.40 -8.18
CA ARG A 118 0.82 -3.59 -8.80
C ARG A 118 1.19 -3.70 -10.29
N ALA A 119 0.94 -2.65 -11.08
CA ALA A 119 1.24 -2.66 -12.52
C ALA A 119 2.74 -2.86 -12.77
N VAL A 120 3.60 -2.26 -11.93
CA VAL A 120 5.05 -2.49 -11.99
C VAL A 120 5.41 -3.93 -11.65
N ALA A 121 4.86 -4.48 -10.57
CA ALA A 121 5.09 -5.86 -10.16
C ALA A 121 4.69 -6.85 -11.27
N GLU A 122 3.49 -6.70 -11.82
CA GLU A 122 2.97 -7.52 -12.92
C GLU A 122 3.86 -7.40 -14.17
N SER A 123 4.27 -6.18 -14.54
CA SER A 123 5.13 -5.95 -15.70
C SER A 123 6.54 -6.54 -15.55
N LEU A 124 7.11 -6.51 -14.34
CA LEU A 124 8.42 -7.10 -14.07
C LEU A 124 8.33 -8.63 -13.99
N LEU A 125 7.30 -9.16 -13.33
CA LEU A 125 7.07 -10.61 -13.21
C LEU A 125 6.79 -11.30 -14.55
N ALA A 126 6.16 -10.59 -15.48
CA ALA A 126 5.99 -11.06 -16.86
C ALA A 126 7.33 -11.29 -17.59
N LYS A 127 8.41 -10.61 -17.17
CA LYS A 127 9.75 -10.71 -17.75
C LYS A 127 10.66 -11.67 -17.00
N GLY A 128 10.42 -11.88 -15.70
CA GLY A 128 11.21 -12.78 -14.87
C GLY A 128 11.00 -12.54 -13.38
N PRO A 129 11.75 -13.24 -12.52
CA PRO A 129 11.62 -13.07 -11.08
C PRO A 129 12.01 -11.65 -10.64
N ILE A 130 11.41 -11.21 -9.53
CA ILE A 130 11.63 -9.89 -8.94
C ILE A 130 12.11 -10.01 -7.50
N LEU A 131 12.87 -9.02 -7.07
CA LEU A 131 13.24 -8.74 -5.69
C LEU A 131 12.30 -7.66 -5.13
N VAL A 132 11.59 -8.02 -4.08
CA VAL A 132 10.64 -7.16 -3.36
C VAL A 132 11.31 -6.68 -2.09
N HIS A 133 11.61 -5.39 -2.04
CA HIS A 133 12.15 -4.74 -0.85
C HIS A 133 11.02 -4.17 -0.01
N LEU A 134 11.00 -4.52 1.27
CA LEU A 134 9.91 -4.16 2.18
C LEU A 134 10.39 -3.89 3.61
N ASP A 135 9.61 -3.10 4.34
CA ASP A 135 9.73 -2.96 5.79
C ASP A 135 8.81 -3.97 6.49
N ALA A 136 9.39 -4.98 7.13
CA ALA A 136 8.66 -6.06 7.78
C ALA A 136 7.95 -5.64 9.09
N ARG A 137 8.28 -4.46 9.62
CA ARG A 137 7.67 -3.89 10.84
C ARG A 137 6.28 -3.30 10.58
N LYS A 138 5.92 -3.11 9.29
CA LYS A 138 4.66 -2.48 8.89
C LYS A 138 3.46 -3.38 9.23
N PRO A 139 2.32 -2.79 9.65
CA PRO A 139 1.11 -3.57 9.93
C PRO A 139 0.68 -4.40 8.72
N GLY A 140 0.23 -5.64 8.98
CA GLY A 140 -0.27 -6.54 7.95
C GLY A 140 0.80 -7.35 7.20
N VAL A 141 2.09 -7.10 7.43
CA VAL A 141 3.15 -7.95 6.89
C VAL A 141 3.20 -9.28 7.63
N ALA A 142 3.12 -10.38 6.88
CA ALA A 142 3.34 -11.72 7.40
C ALA A 142 4.64 -12.29 6.81
N VAL A 143 5.63 -12.52 7.67
CA VAL A 143 6.92 -13.16 7.36
C VAL A 143 7.36 -14.02 8.57
N PRO A 144 8.32 -14.95 8.42
CA PRO A 144 8.84 -15.70 9.56
C PRO A 144 9.33 -14.76 10.67
N LEU A 145 9.06 -15.11 11.93
CA LEU A 145 9.28 -14.25 13.10
C LEU A 145 10.68 -13.61 13.17
N ARG A 146 11.72 -14.33 12.74
CA ARG A 146 13.10 -13.83 12.71
C ARG A 146 13.33 -12.61 11.79
N PHE A 147 12.41 -12.34 10.87
CA PHE A 147 12.46 -11.19 9.96
C PHE A 147 11.46 -10.09 10.34
N ALA A 148 10.61 -10.29 11.35
CA ALA A 148 9.53 -9.34 11.68
C ALA A 148 10.03 -7.95 12.10
N SER A 149 11.28 -7.86 12.59
CA SER A 149 11.90 -6.60 13.01
C SER A 149 12.76 -5.94 11.92
N ASP A 150 12.81 -6.53 10.72
CA ASP A 150 13.69 -6.07 9.66
C ASP A 150 13.10 -4.86 8.90
N ALA A 151 13.83 -3.75 8.90
CA ALA A 151 13.46 -2.53 8.17
C ALA A 151 13.70 -2.64 6.66
N LYS A 152 14.60 -3.55 6.23
CA LYS A 152 15.01 -3.75 4.83
C LYS A 152 15.07 -5.24 4.55
N LEU A 153 13.91 -5.89 4.58
CA LEU A 153 13.80 -7.25 4.11
C LEU A 153 13.78 -7.26 2.57
N VAL A 154 14.32 -8.31 1.97
CA VAL A 154 14.25 -8.53 0.51
C VAL A 154 13.75 -9.95 0.27
N LEU A 155 12.65 -10.08 -0.47
CA LEU A 155 12.05 -11.36 -0.80
C LEU A 155 11.95 -11.53 -2.31
N ARG A 156 12.17 -12.76 -2.79
CA ARG A 156 12.18 -13.07 -4.21
C ARG A 156 10.88 -13.74 -4.63
N PHE A 157 10.24 -13.20 -5.67
CA PHE A 157 8.98 -13.71 -6.24
C PHE A 157 9.12 -13.98 -7.73
N GLY A 158 8.38 -14.95 -8.26
CA GLY A 158 8.43 -15.32 -9.68
C GLY A 158 7.57 -16.54 -10.01
N TYR A 159 6.99 -16.56 -11.21
CA TYR A 159 6.17 -17.68 -11.69
C TYR A 159 6.97 -18.96 -11.99
N HIS A 160 8.27 -18.84 -12.24
CA HIS A 160 9.15 -19.95 -12.66
C HIS A 160 10.31 -20.19 -11.68
N LEU A 161 10.09 -19.93 -10.38
CA LEU A 161 11.08 -20.23 -9.36
C LEU A 161 11.20 -21.73 -9.09
N SER A 162 12.33 -22.12 -8.51
CA SER A 162 12.57 -23.45 -7.97
C SER A 162 12.99 -23.30 -6.51
N PRO A 163 12.15 -23.70 -5.53
CA PRO A 163 10.80 -24.26 -5.69
C PRO A 163 9.77 -23.23 -6.22
N PRO A 164 8.71 -23.67 -6.92
CA PRO A 164 7.67 -22.78 -7.44
C PRO A 164 6.79 -22.24 -6.32
N ILE A 165 6.28 -21.02 -6.49
CA ILE A 165 5.27 -20.41 -5.61
C ILE A 165 3.90 -20.65 -6.25
N SER A 166 3.27 -21.78 -5.96
CA SER A 166 2.01 -22.19 -6.60
C SER A 166 0.81 -21.32 -6.24
N ASP A 167 0.89 -20.59 -5.13
CA ASP A 167 -0.13 -19.72 -4.56
C ASP A 167 0.23 -18.23 -4.67
N LEU A 168 1.08 -17.87 -5.64
CA LEU A 168 1.44 -16.47 -5.88
C LEU A 168 0.22 -15.66 -6.31
N VAL A 169 -0.17 -14.70 -5.48
CA VAL A 169 -1.27 -13.74 -5.73
C VAL A 169 -0.72 -12.32 -5.75
N ILE A 170 -1.18 -11.55 -6.72
CA ILE A 170 -0.90 -10.12 -6.85
C ILE A 170 -2.22 -9.45 -7.13
N ASP A 171 -2.67 -8.65 -6.18
CA ASP A 171 -3.99 -8.01 -6.21
C ASP A 171 -3.91 -6.57 -5.72
N ASP A 172 -5.05 -5.98 -5.42
CA ASP A 172 -5.14 -4.59 -4.98
C ASP A 172 -4.65 -4.38 -3.53
N VAL A 173 -4.46 -5.46 -2.76
CA VAL A 173 -4.00 -5.43 -1.37
C VAL A 173 -2.49 -5.60 -1.28
N GLY A 174 -1.89 -6.48 -2.09
CA GLY A 174 -0.46 -6.71 -2.04
C GLY A 174 0.05 -7.88 -2.88
N ILE A 175 1.18 -8.43 -2.42
CA ILE A 175 1.76 -9.68 -2.92
C ILE A 175 1.64 -10.73 -1.82
N ALA A 176 1.09 -11.90 -2.15
CA ALA A 176 1.03 -13.04 -1.24
C ALA A 176 1.55 -14.31 -1.91
N GLY A 177 2.08 -15.23 -1.11
CA GLY A 177 2.50 -16.54 -1.60
C GLY A 177 3.42 -17.28 -0.63
N THR A 178 3.52 -18.59 -0.79
CA THR A 178 4.34 -19.45 0.05
C THR A 178 5.80 -19.46 -0.40
N LEU A 179 6.68 -18.89 0.43
CA LEU A 179 8.13 -18.91 0.21
C LEU A 179 8.80 -19.97 1.09
N VAL A 180 9.91 -20.53 0.60
CA VAL A 180 10.71 -21.49 1.37
C VAL A 180 11.91 -20.78 1.98
N PHE A 181 12.02 -20.85 3.31
CA PHE A 181 13.15 -20.29 4.03
C PHE A 181 13.91 -21.39 4.77
N ALA A 182 15.19 -21.60 4.40
CA ALA A 182 16.02 -22.66 4.95
C ALA A 182 15.33 -24.04 4.92
N GLY A 183 14.59 -24.33 3.84
CA GLY A 183 13.84 -25.57 3.66
C GLY A 183 12.45 -25.60 4.29
N VAL A 184 12.03 -24.56 5.03
CA VAL A 184 10.71 -24.48 5.67
C VAL A 184 9.79 -23.54 4.90
N PRO A 185 8.64 -24.01 4.36
CA PRO A 185 7.66 -23.16 3.70
C PRO A 185 6.95 -22.24 4.70
N PHE A 186 6.67 -21.01 4.28
CA PHE A 186 5.93 -20.01 5.06
C PHE A 186 5.09 -19.14 4.12
N GLY A 187 3.80 -18.97 4.44
CA GLY A 187 2.88 -18.11 3.69
C GLY A 187 3.16 -16.64 3.98
N CYS A 188 3.72 -15.93 3.00
CA CYS A 188 4.02 -14.51 3.12
C CYS A 188 2.85 -13.66 2.64
N VAL A 189 2.60 -12.54 3.32
CA VAL A 189 1.63 -11.50 2.92
C VAL A 189 2.30 -10.15 3.01
N LEU A 190 2.35 -9.43 1.89
CA LEU A 190 3.11 -8.20 1.73
C LEU A 190 2.19 -7.08 1.22
N PRO A 191 1.61 -6.26 2.10
CA PRO A 191 0.81 -5.11 1.71
C PRO A 191 1.61 -4.13 0.85
N TRP A 192 0.97 -3.46 -0.11
CA TRP A 192 1.63 -2.46 -0.96
C TRP A 192 2.27 -1.32 -0.18
N THR A 193 1.75 -0.98 1.00
CA THR A 193 2.26 0.04 1.93
C THR A 193 3.55 -0.36 2.67
N ALA A 194 3.92 -1.65 2.62
CA ALA A 194 5.15 -2.16 3.20
C ALA A 194 6.28 -2.26 2.16
N ILE A 195 5.94 -2.32 0.87
CA ILE A 195 6.90 -2.50 -0.22
C ILE A 195 7.42 -1.14 -0.68
N PHE A 196 8.72 -0.90 -0.61
CA PHE A 196 9.32 0.36 -1.03
C PHE A 196 10.19 0.24 -2.28
N ALA A 197 10.54 -0.98 -2.73
CA ALA A 197 11.16 -1.16 -4.04
C ALA A 197 10.82 -2.51 -4.67
N LEU A 198 10.73 -2.52 -6.00
CA LEU A 198 10.59 -3.70 -6.83
C LEU A 198 11.69 -3.67 -7.88
N ILE A 199 12.55 -4.68 -7.91
CA ILE A 199 13.70 -4.76 -8.81
C ILE A 199 13.64 -6.08 -9.56
N GLN A 200 13.91 -6.06 -10.87
CA GLN A 200 14.07 -7.26 -11.67
C GLN A 200 15.30 -8.04 -11.16
N ASP A 201 15.13 -9.31 -10.83
CA ASP A 201 16.25 -10.13 -10.36
C ASP A 201 17.30 -10.31 -11.48
N GLY A 202 18.56 -9.97 -11.18
CA GLY A 202 19.67 -10.02 -12.12
C GLY A 202 19.83 -8.80 -13.04
N GLU A 203 18.94 -7.80 -12.97
CA GLU A 203 19.06 -6.53 -13.71
C GLU A 203 18.92 -5.34 -12.76
N SER A 204 19.51 -4.18 -13.08
CA SER A 204 19.28 -2.93 -12.33
C SER A 204 17.95 -2.24 -12.69
N ARG A 205 17.02 -2.96 -13.32
CA ARG A 205 15.72 -2.42 -13.73
C ARG A 205 14.72 -2.58 -12.58
N GLY A 206 14.08 -1.49 -12.17
CA GLY A 206 13.08 -1.54 -11.11
C GLY A 206 12.40 -0.20 -10.87
N MET A 207 11.63 -0.12 -9.80
CA MET A 207 11.04 1.12 -9.30
C MET A 207 11.13 1.16 -7.78
N VAL A 208 11.39 2.36 -7.26
CA VAL A 208 11.47 2.66 -5.82
C VAL A 208 10.38 3.68 -5.48
N TRP A 209 9.76 3.50 -4.32
CA TRP A 209 8.76 4.39 -3.71
C TRP A 209 9.33 4.91 -2.38
N PRO A 210 10.06 6.04 -2.41
CA PRO A 210 10.70 6.61 -1.23
C PRO A 210 9.73 6.93 -0.09
N GLU A 211 8.46 7.20 -0.41
CA GLU A 211 7.38 7.47 0.55
C GLU A 211 7.12 6.30 1.52
N ASP A 212 7.40 5.06 1.11
CA ASP A 212 7.22 3.86 1.92
C ASP A 212 8.55 3.30 2.45
N ALA A 213 9.69 3.88 2.03
CA ALA A 213 10.99 3.53 2.54
C ALA A 213 11.11 4.02 4.00
N PRO A 214 11.61 3.19 4.92
CA PRO A 214 11.76 3.63 6.29
C PRO A 214 12.89 4.66 6.42
N ALA A 215 12.73 5.60 7.36
CA ALA A 215 13.58 6.78 7.47
C ALA A 215 15.07 6.47 7.72
N ASP A 216 15.35 5.29 8.30
CA ASP A 216 16.68 4.72 8.52
C ASP A 216 17.33 4.16 7.24
N VAL A 217 16.54 3.83 6.21
CA VAL A 217 17.00 3.29 4.91
C VAL A 217 17.14 4.38 3.84
N ALA A 218 16.32 5.44 3.91
CA ALA A 218 16.32 6.54 2.93
C ALA A 218 17.63 7.37 2.87
N VAL A 219 18.54 7.17 3.84
CA VAL A 219 19.83 7.89 3.92
C VAL A 219 20.93 7.22 3.07
N ALA A 220 20.73 5.99 2.59
CA ALA A 220 21.78 5.24 1.88
C ALA A 220 21.82 5.44 0.35
N ASP A 221 20.69 5.75 -0.31
CA ASP A 221 20.61 5.74 -1.80
C ASP A 221 20.80 7.12 -2.45
N ARG A 222 21.05 8.20 -1.69
CA ARG A 222 21.36 9.53 -2.24
C ARG A 222 22.82 9.71 -2.68
N ALA A 223 23.66 8.69 -2.57
CA ALA A 223 25.09 8.76 -2.90
C ALA A 223 25.48 8.14 -4.25
N ASP A 224 24.61 7.36 -4.91
CA ASP A 224 24.97 6.61 -6.13
C ASP A 224 24.21 7.06 -7.40
N HIS A 225 23.54 8.21 -7.36
CA HIS A 225 22.98 8.86 -8.57
C HIS A 225 23.52 10.29 -8.69
N ASP A 226 24.84 10.42 -8.88
CA ASP A 226 25.44 11.59 -9.49
C ASP A 226 25.84 11.21 -10.93
N ASP A 227 25.17 11.82 -11.90
CA ASP A 227 25.52 11.79 -13.31
C ASP A 227 26.87 12.48 -13.50
N GLY A 228 27.94 11.69 -13.40
CA GLY A 228 29.29 12.06 -13.82
C GLY A 228 29.63 11.38 -15.12
N ASP A 229 29.41 12.07 -16.24
CA ASP A 229 29.92 11.75 -17.57
C ASP A 229 31.43 11.42 -17.50
N THR A 230 31.79 10.15 -17.65
CA THR A 230 33.11 9.73 -18.11
C THR A 230 32.99 8.33 -18.70
N ASP A 231 33.08 8.23 -20.02
CA ASP A 231 33.22 7.00 -20.78
C ASP A 231 34.56 6.31 -20.45
N PRO A 232 34.58 5.03 -20.05
CA PRO A 232 35.76 4.19 -20.19
C PRO A 232 35.49 3.09 -21.24
N GLU A 233 36.23 3.21 -22.33
CA GLU A 233 36.37 2.25 -23.42
C GLU A 233 36.51 0.79 -22.93
N PRO A 234 35.87 -0.21 -23.58
CA PRO A 234 35.81 -1.57 -23.06
C PRO A 234 37.12 -2.35 -23.30
N GLU A 235 37.82 -2.70 -22.22
CA GLU A 235 38.90 -3.69 -22.28
C GLU A 235 38.34 -5.13 -22.46
N PRO A 236 38.98 -5.97 -23.30
CA PRO A 236 38.51 -7.32 -23.60
C PRO A 236 38.76 -8.32 -22.45
N PRO A 237 37.92 -9.37 -22.32
CA PRO A 237 37.98 -10.29 -21.18
C PRO A 237 39.21 -11.23 -21.24
N PRO A 238 39.85 -11.54 -20.10
CA PRO A 238 40.96 -12.49 -20.07
C PRO A 238 40.50 -13.95 -20.27
N PRO A 239 41.34 -14.80 -20.90
CA PRO A 239 40.95 -16.16 -21.30
C PRO A 239 40.89 -17.14 -20.12
N ARG A 240 39.87 -18.01 -20.15
CA ARG A 240 39.68 -19.15 -19.25
C ARG A 240 40.77 -20.21 -19.47
N SER A 241 41.54 -20.54 -18.44
CA SER A 241 42.43 -21.71 -18.43
C SER A 241 41.84 -22.86 -17.59
N LYS A 242 42.11 -24.09 -18.04
CA LYS A 242 41.52 -25.35 -17.55
C LYS A 242 42.40 -26.02 -16.47
N ARG A 243 41.72 -26.61 -15.47
CA ARG A 243 42.04 -27.84 -14.66
C ARG A 243 43.13 -27.74 -13.57
N PRO A 244 43.24 -28.70 -12.61
CA PRO A 244 42.40 -29.86 -12.27
C PRO A 244 42.02 -29.97 -10.75
N SER A 245 41.20 -30.98 -10.45
CA SER A 245 40.92 -31.58 -9.12
C SER A 245 42.17 -31.86 -8.27
N HIS A 246 42.05 -31.78 -6.94
CA HIS A 246 42.50 -32.80 -5.96
C HIS A 246 41.94 -32.48 -4.56
N LEU A 247 41.20 -33.42 -3.98
CA LEU A 247 40.91 -33.53 -2.54
C LEU A 247 42.22 -33.70 -1.75
N ARG A 248 42.28 -33.13 -0.54
CA ARG A 248 43.03 -33.74 0.56
C ARG A 248 42.26 -33.67 1.87
N LEU A 249 42.05 -34.88 2.41
CA LEU A 249 41.76 -35.22 3.79
C LEU A 249 42.88 -34.69 4.70
N VAL A 250 42.53 -34.31 5.93
CA VAL A 250 43.49 -34.27 7.05
C VAL A 250 42.81 -34.97 8.22
N ASP A 251 43.48 -35.99 8.75
CA ASP A 251 43.12 -36.75 9.96
C ASP A 251 43.16 -35.87 11.22
#